data_AF-A0A3D2N452-F1
#
_entry.id   AF-A0A3D2N452-F1
#
_cell.length_a   1.000
_cell.length_b   1.000
_cell.length_c   1.000
_cell.angle_alpha   90.00
_cell.angle_beta   90.00
_cell.angle_gamma   90.00
#
_symmetry.space_group_name_H-M   'P 1'
#
loop_
_entity.id
_entity.type
_entity.pdbx_description
1 polymer ?
#
loop_
_entity_poly.entity_id
_entity_poly.type
_entity_poly.pdbx_seq_one_letter_code
_entity_poly.pdbx_strand_id
1 'polypeptide(L)'
;MAIGKYTAMDYLTNNYITLMLLAALAMLLTVNRRMKIHGIQYMWATICIVLGLTVAEALEDICDTYMLDHRILYIKTAFVYWFYPLTAMLQLYLVAPIKHKRLMALPYMISSAVVFADIFDTRLIYYFDEDHSFNGGAFANMPVAVLCFYIVMLGMYSLMIIIKRGDRRKGVVALFMTVTAVLSAIGENIGFARGMTEEVTAIELLIYYFFLAAINYSETQESLYKSRIELERQRLKLLVVQMQPHFIFNALATIQSLCYTDSEAAADCIDVFGDYLRANINSISSEEPIDFEAELEHCEQFIKLEKASRDVDFIVVYDLKVRDFKVPPLTVQPIVENAIKYGALSRRDGSGMVK
;
A
#
# COMPACT_ATOMS: atom_id res chain seq x y z
N MET A 1 -5.49 61.20 -3.69
CA MET A 1 -4.83 60.00 -3.11
C MET A 1 -5.02 58.90 -4.14
N ALA A 2 -3.96 58.50 -4.85
CA ALA A 2 -4.07 57.50 -5.90
C ALA A 2 -4.36 56.14 -5.23
N ILE A 3 -5.59 55.66 -5.35
CA ILE A 3 -5.97 54.31 -4.91
C ILE A 3 -5.19 53.36 -5.82
N GLY A 4 -4.20 52.68 -5.26
CA GLY A 4 -3.37 51.73 -6.01
C GLY A 4 -4.26 50.64 -6.60
N LYS A 5 -4.16 50.41 -7.91
CA LYS A 5 -4.91 49.36 -8.58
C LYS A 5 -4.50 48.01 -8.01
N TYR A 6 -5.45 47.20 -7.54
CA TYR A 6 -5.19 45.80 -7.22
C TYR A 6 -4.74 45.11 -8.50
N THR A 7 -3.52 44.59 -8.48
CA THR A 7 -2.87 43.96 -9.63
C THR A 7 -2.83 42.44 -9.48
N ALA A 8 -2.59 41.74 -10.59
CA ALA A 8 -2.31 40.31 -10.54
C ALA A 8 -1.08 39.98 -9.65
N MET A 9 -0.16 40.92 -9.49
CA MET A 9 0.99 40.76 -8.60
C MET A 9 0.57 40.78 -7.12
N ASP A 10 -0.42 41.58 -6.74
CA ASP A 10 -0.94 41.64 -5.37
C ASP A 10 -1.66 40.34 -5.01
N TYR A 11 -2.50 39.82 -5.92
CA TYR A 11 -3.11 38.50 -5.77
C TYR A 11 -2.07 37.40 -5.56
N LEU A 12 -1.05 37.35 -6.43
CA LEU A 12 0.00 36.34 -6.36
C LEU A 12 0.83 36.46 -5.09
N THR A 13 1.08 37.69 -4.61
CA THR A 13 1.86 37.93 -3.40
C THR A 13 1.08 37.52 -2.16
N ASN A 14 -0.20 37.88 -2.09
CA ASN A 14 -1.07 37.56 -0.95
C ASN A 14 -1.39 36.06 -0.85
N ASN A 15 -1.44 35.36 -1.97
CA ASN A 15 -1.78 33.93 -2.03
C ASN A 15 -0.58 33.02 -2.34
N TYR A 16 0.65 33.56 -2.30
CA TYR A 16 1.83 32.86 -2.78
C TYR A 16 2.02 31.48 -2.13
N ILE A 17 1.88 31.41 -0.80
CA ILE A 17 2.08 30.18 -0.03
C ILE A 17 1.02 29.14 -0.42
N THR A 18 -0.26 29.52 -0.39
CA THR A 18 -1.37 28.65 -0.78
C THR A 18 -1.19 28.11 -2.19
N LEU A 19 -0.90 28.97 -3.16
CA LEU A 19 -0.72 28.57 -4.56
C LEU A 19 0.45 27.60 -4.73
N MET A 20 1.57 27.83 -4.06
CA MET A 20 2.72 26.92 -4.09
C MET A 20 2.41 25.57 -3.46
N LEU A 21 1.69 25.54 -2.33
CA LEU A 21 1.27 24.30 -1.68
C LEU A 21 0.31 23.48 -2.56
N LEU A 22 -0.69 24.14 -3.15
CA LEU A 22 -1.66 23.48 -4.04
C LEU A 22 -1.00 22.98 -5.33
N ALA A 23 -0.08 23.75 -5.91
CA ALA A 23 0.71 23.32 -7.06
C ALA A 23 1.60 22.11 -6.74
N ALA A 24 2.28 22.13 -5.60
CA ALA A 24 3.09 21.00 -5.13
C ALA A 24 2.22 19.75 -4.92
N LEU A 25 1.04 19.90 -4.30
CA LEU A 25 0.11 18.80 -4.08
C LEU A 25 -0.41 18.21 -5.41
N ALA A 26 -0.79 19.07 -6.36
CA ALA A 26 -1.21 18.65 -7.70
C ALA A 26 -0.09 17.92 -8.45
N MET A 27 1.15 18.42 -8.37
CA MET A 27 2.32 17.75 -8.93
C MET A 27 2.55 16.37 -8.29
N LEU A 28 2.47 16.27 -6.97
CA LEU A 28 2.62 15.00 -6.26
C LEU A 28 1.54 13.98 -6.66
N LEU A 29 0.29 14.42 -6.76
CA LEU A 29 -0.83 13.56 -7.19
C LEU A 29 -0.69 13.10 -8.65
N THR A 30 -0.18 13.94 -9.54
CA THR A 30 0.05 13.57 -10.95
C THR A 30 1.20 12.58 -11.12
N VAL A 31 2.34 12.81 -10.45
CA VAL A 31 3.49 11.89 -10.45
C VAL A 31 3.07 10.53 -9.88
N ASN A 32 2.31 10.52 -8.79
CA ASN A 32 1.89 9.31 -8.11
C ASN A 32 0.52 8.78 -8.53
N ARG A 33 0.05 9.12 -9.75
CA ARG A 33 -1.24 8.66 -10.30
C ARG A 33 -1.44 7.14 -10.34
N ARG A 34 -0.33 6.37 -10.29
CA ARG A 34 -0.35 4.89 -10.27
C ARG A 34 -0.59 4.31 -8.88
N MET A 35 -0.38 5.09 -7.81
CA MET A 35 -0.70 4.65 -6.45
C MET A 35 -2.21 4.63 -6.28
N LYS A 36 -2.79 3.45 -6.01
CA LYS A 36 -4.22 3.30 -5.71
C LYS A 36 -4.52 3.71 -4.27
N ILE A 37 -4.32 4.98 -3.95
CA ILE A 37 -4.65 5.52 -2.64
C ILE A 37 -6.15 5.87 -2.62
N HIS A 38 -6.85 5.36 -1.62
CA HIS A 38 -8.27 5.67 -1.41
C HIS A 38 -8.45 7.18 -1.16
N GLY A 39 -9.43 7.79 -1.83
CA GLY A 39 -9.81 9.19 -1.56
C GLY A 39 -9.03 10.27 -2.33
N ILE A 40 -8.07 9.92 -3.20
CA ILE A 40 -7.33 10.89 -4.04
C ILE A 40 -8.27 11.85 -4.80
N GLN A 41 -9.41 11.36 -5.30
CA GLN A 41 -10.39 12.18 -6.00
C GLN A 41 -10.93 13.36 -5.15
N TYR A 42 -11.03 13.17 -3.84
CA TYR A 42 -11.45 14.22 -2.91
C TYR A 42 -10.36 15.25 -2.72
N MET A 43 -9.09 14.85 -2.76
CA MET A 43 -7.97 15.79 -2.73
C MET A 43 -7.96 16.70 -3.96
N TRP A 44 -8.15 16.14 -5.16
CA TRP A 44 -8.29 16.94 -6.39
C TRP A 44 -9.46 17.93 -6.31
N ALA A 45 -10.62 17.48 -5.84
CA ALA A 45 -11.78 18.34 -5.65
C ALA A 45 -11.48 19.47 -4.67
N THR A 46 -10.87 19.17 -3.51
CA THR A 46 -10.51 20.19 -2.52
C THR A 46 -9.47 21.18 -3.06
N ILE A 47 -8.47 20.72 -3.83
CA ILE A 47 -7.49 21.63 -4.48
C ILE A 47 -8.21 22.64 -5.39
N CYS A 48 -9.11 22.17 -6.26
CA CYS A 48 -9.87 23.05 -7.14
C CYS A 48 -10.73 24.05 -6.37
N ILE A 49 -11.33 23.61 -5.27
CA ILE A 49 -12.18 24.45 -4.42
C ILE A 49 -11.36 25.52 -3.70
N VAL A 50 -10.23 25.15 -3.08
CA VAL A 50 -9.36 26.11 -2.39
C VAL A 50 -8.78 27.13 -3.38
N LEU A 51 -8.38 26.70 -4.60
CA LEU A 51 -8.02 27.64 -5.66
C LEU A 51 -9.17 28.62 -5.97
N GLY A 52 -10.39 28.11 -6.10
CA GLY A 52 -11.57 28.96 -6.30
C GLY A 52 -11.81 29.95 -5.15
N LEU A 53 -11.62 29.54 -3.90
CA LEU A 53 -11.76 30.39 -2.72
C LEU A 53 -10.73 31.52 -2.71
N THR A 54 -9.46 31.25 -3.02
CA THR A 54 -8.44 32.32 -3.12
C THR A 54 -8.81 33.38 -4.16
N VAL A 55 -9.37 32.96 -5.30
CA VAL A 55 -9.86 33.90 -6.33
C VAL A 55 -11.07 34.69 -5.82
N ALA A 56 -11.97 34.05 -5.08
CA ALA A 56 -13.14 34.70 -4.51
C ALA A 56 -12.78 35.75 -3.44
N GLU A 57 -11.73 35.53 -2.66
CA GLU A 57 -11.21 36.55 -1.72
C GLU A 57 -10.64 37.75 -2.47
N ALA A 58 -9.86 37.52 -3.53
CA ALA A 58 -9.31 38.57 -4.35
C ALA A 58 -10.37 39.46 -5.04
N LEU A 59 -11.57 38.92 -5.28
CA LEU A 59 -12.67 39.69 -5.85
C LEU A 59 -13.13 40.84 -4.93
N GLU A 60 -12.99 40.71 -3.61
CA GLU A 60 -13.35 41.77 -2.66
C GLU A 60 -12.43 42.98 -2.85
N ASP A 61 -11.11 42.75 -2.82
CA ASP A 61 -10.10 43.79 -3.05
C ASP A 61 -10.26 44.47 -4.43
N ILE A 62 -10.61 43.69 -5.47
CA ILE A 62 -10.87 44.20 -6.82
C ILE A 62 -12.14 45.06 -6.85
N CYS A 63 -13.22 44.63 -6.19
CA CYS A 63 -14.47 45.41 -6.15
C CYS A 63 -14.25 46.77 -5.49
N ASP A 64 -13.57 46.79 -4.34
CA ASP A 64 -13.27 48.01 -3.60
C ASP A 64 -12.35 48.94 -4.39
N THR A 65 -11.35 48.38 -5.07
CA THR A 65 -10.37 49.18 -5.82
C THR A 65 -10.95 49.80 -7.09
N TYR A 66 -11.83 49.09 -7.80
CA TYR A 66 -12.38 49.52 -9.09
C TYR A 66 -13.80 50.10 -9.00
N MET A 67 -14.36 50.23 -7.80
CA MET A 67 -15.75 50.68 -7.57
C MET A 67 -16.75 49.92 -8.45
N LEU A 68 -16.60 48.60 -8.52
CA LEU A 68 -17.51 47.75 -9.30
C LEU A 68 -18.88 47.65 -8.63
N ASP A 69 -19.89 47.21 -9.40
CA ASP A 69 -21.24 46.97 -8.88
C ASP A 69 -21.18 45.97 -7.71
N HIS A 70 -21.67 46.39 -6.54
CA HIS A 70 -21.64 45.61 -5.31
C HIS A 70 -22.49 44.33 -5.39
N ARG A 71 -23.27 44.12 -6.47
CA ARG A 71 -23.87 42.82 -6.81
C ARG A 71 -22.84 41.70 -6.94
N ILE A 72 -21.58 42.00 -7.25
CA ILE A 72 -20.50 41.00 -7.27
C ILE A 72 -20.23 40.46 -5.87
N LEU A 73 -20.43 41.26 -4.80
CA LEU A 73 -20.27 40.79 -3.42
C LEU A 73 -21.32 39.72 -3.05
N TYR A 74 -22.53 39.79 -3.61
CA TYR A 74 -23.51 38.71 -3.43
C TYR A 74 -22.99 37.39 -4.01
N ILE A 75 -22.54 37.40 -5.25
CA ILE A 75 -22.00 36.20 -5.91
C ILE A 75 -20.78 35.66 -5.15
N LYS A 76 -19.87 36.55 -4.71
CA LYS A 76 -18.71 36.20 -3.89
C LYS A 76 -19.12 35.54 -2.57
N THR A 77 -20.08 36.11 -1.87
CA THR A 77 -20.55 35.60 -0.57
C THR A 77 -21.24 34.23 -0.73
N ALA A 78 -22.07 34.08 -1.75
CA ALA A 78 -22.69 32.80 -2.09
C ALA A 78 -21.63 31.73 -2.41
N PHE A 79 -20.59 32.09 -3.15
CA PHE A 79 -19.46 31.21 -3.45
C PHE A 79 -18.79 30.73 -2.17
N VAL A 80 -18.42 31.65 -1.29
CA VAL A 80 -17.79 31.34 0.01
C VAL A 80 -18.67 30.41 0.86
N TYR A 81 -19.97 30.71 0.96
CA TYR A 81 -20.93 29.90 1.74
C TYR A 81 -21.23 28.53 1.14
N TRP A 82 -21.02 28.33 -0.16
CA TRP A 82 -21.06 27.00 -0.76
C TRP A 82 -19.78 26.21 -0.54
N PHE A 83 -18.62 26.85 -0.60
CA PHE A 83 -17.37 26.12 -0.73
C PHE A 83 -16.72 25.77 0.61
N TYR A 84 -16.81 26.59 1.66
CA TYR A 84 -16.27 26.19 2.98
C TYR A 84 -16.95 24.95 3.58
N PRO A 85 -18.30 24.81 3.59
CA PRO A 85 -18.91 23.58 4.08
C PRO A 85 -18.59 22.38 3.18
N LEU A 86 -18.39 22.61 1.88
CA LEU A 86 -18.01 21.57 0.93
C LEU A 86 -16.59 21.06 1.17
N THR A 87 -15.62 21.93 1.48
CA THR A 87 -14.24 21.49 1.80
C THR A 87 -14.23 20.61 3.04
N ALA A 88 -14.94 20.97 4.10
CA ALA A 88 -15.05 20.15 5.31
C ALA A 88 -15.74 18.80 5.05
N MET A 89 -16.78 18.77 4.22
CA MET A 89 -17.42 17.52 3.79
C MET A 89 -16.46 16.63 3.01
N LEU A 90 -15.66 17.20 2.10
CA LEU A 90 -14.66 16.46 1.31
C LEU A 90 -13.53 15.94 2.19
N GLN A 91 -13.06 16.72 3.18
CA GLN A 91 -12.09 16.26 4.18
C GLN A 91 -12.64 15.08 4.99
N LEU A 92 -13.91 15.15 5.41
CA LEU A 92 -14.57 14.01 6.05
C LEU A 92 -14.60 12.78 5.14
N TYR A 93 -14.89 12.93 3.85
CA TYR A 93 -14.94 11.80 2.91
C TYR A 93 -13.56 11.25 2.54
N LEU A 94 -12.54 12.10 2.62
CA LEU A 94 -11.16 11.73 2.42
C LEU A 94 -10.67 10.83 3.57
N VAL A 95 -11.02 11.17 4.81
CA VAL A 95 -10.59 10.46 6.01
C VAL A 95 -11.48 9.25 6.35
N ALA A 96 -12.79 9.41 6.20
CA ALA A 96 -13.78 8.45 6.69
C ALA A 96 -14.42 7.63 5.55
N PRO A 97 -14.27 6.29 5.53
CA PRO A 97 -15.09 5.39 4.71
C PRO A 97 -16.56 5.40 5.15
N ILE A 98 -17.30 6.42 4.69
CA ILE A 98 -18.74 6.58 4.95
C ILE A 98 -19.54 5.66 4.01
N LYS A 99 -20.35 4.77 4.59
CA LYS A 99 -21.26 3.88 3.86
C LYS A 99 -22.38 4.64 3.14
N HIS A 100 -23.07 5.54 3.84
CA HIS A 100 -24.22 6.28 3.30
C HIS A 100 -23.86 7.72 2.92
N LYS A 101 -23.03 7.90 1.88
CA LYS A 101 -22.56 9.22 1.43
C LYS A 101 -23.70 10.19 1.11
N ARG A 102 -24.75 9.72 0.41
CA ARG A 102 -25.92 10.57 0.07
C ARG A 102 -26.62 11.15 1.29
N LEU A 103 -26.74 10.38 2.38
CA LEU A 103 -27.36 10.84 3.62
C LEU A 103 -26.48 11.91 4.29
N MET A 104 -25.16 11.68 4.32
CA MET A 104 -24.21 12.66 4.86
C MET A 104 -24.13 13.95 4.04
N ALA A 105 -24.51 13.94 2.76
CA ALA A 105 -24.54 15.13 1.92
C ALA A 105 -25.82 15.98 2.10
N LEU A 106 -26.86 15.49 2.80
CA LEU A 106 -28.13 16.21 2.95
C LEU A 106 -27.98 17.59 3.59
N PRO A 107 -27.27 17.78 4.73
CA PRO A 107 -27.12 19.10 5.34
C PRO A 107 -26.50 20.12 4.37
N TYR A 108 -25.48 19.68 3.62
CA TYR A 108 -24.87 20.48 2.57
C TYR A 108 -25.86 20.85 1.45
N MET A 109 -26.62 19.89 0.92
CA MET A 109 -27.56 20.14 -0.17
C MET A 109 -28.68 21.12 0.25
N ILE A 110 -29.19 20.98 1.47
CA ILE A 110 -30.22 21.89 2.00
C ILE A 110 -29.62 23.29 2.15
N SER A 111 -28.43 23.42 2.76
CA SER A 111 -27.73 24.71 2.87
C SER A 111 -27.45 25.33 1.51
N SER A 112 -27.01 24.55 0.55
CA SER A 112 -26.69 25.01 -0.81
C SER A 112 -27.93 25.53 -1.53
N ALA A 113 -29.09 24.88 -1.36
CA ALA A 113 -30.36 25.35 -1.93
C ALA A 113 -30.81 26.69 -1.33
N VAL A 114 -30.61 26.91 -0.02
CA VAL A 114 -30.95 28.20 0.62
C VAL A 114 -29.98 29.31 0.17
N VAL A 115 -28.67 29.02 0.10
CA VAL A 115 -27.68 29.96 -0.46
C VAL A 115 -27.99 30.32 -1.91
N PHE A 116 -28.45 29.35 -2.71
CA PHE A 116 -28.85 29.58 -4.10
C PHE A 116 -30.03 30.55 -4.21
N ALA A 117 -31.02 30.44 -3.31
CA ALA A 117 -32.17 31.34 -3.30
C ALA A 117 -31.73 32.80 -3.09
N ASP A 118 -30.73 33.03 -2.23
CA ASP A 118 -30.24 34.38 -1.91
C ASP A 118 -29.54 35.11 -3.06
N ILE A 119 -29.09 34.39 -4.08
CA ILE A 119 -28.60 35.01 -5.32
C ILE A 119 -29.72 35.83 -6.00
N PHE A 120 -30.99 35.50 -5.73
CA PHE A 120 -32.17 36.22 -6.21
C PHE A 120 -32.74 37.22 -5.18
N ASP A 121 -31.91 37.68 -4.24
CA ASP A 121 -32.25 38.66 -3.19
C ASP A 121 -33.40 38.23 -2.26
N THR A 122 -33.47 36.94 -1.90
CA THR A 122 -34.47 36.44 -0.93
C THR A 122 -34.18 36.82 0.52
N ARG A 123 -32.96 37.30 0.82
CA ARG A 123 -32.51 37.78 2.15
C ARG A 123 -32.62 36.75 3.27
N LEU A 124 -32.53 35.46 2.94
CA LEU A 124 -32.67 34.37 3.90
C LEU A 124 -31.41 34.18 4.73
N ILE A 125 -30.23 34.21 4.13
CA ILE A 125 -28.92 34.02 4.75
C ILE A 125 -28.21 35.36 4.89
N TYR A 126 -28.15 36.17 3.85
CA TYR A 126 -27.49 37.47 3.89
C TYR A 126 -28.16 38.48 2.93
N TYR A 127 -27.91 39.76 3.19
CA TYR A 127 -28.29 40.86 2.32
C TYR A 127 -27.34 42.05 2.53
N PHE A 128 -27.29 42.95 1.56
CA PHE A 128 -26.54 44.19 1.63
C PHE A 128 -27.50 45.38 1.62
N ASP A 129 -27.33 46.34 2.53
CA ASP A 129 -28.14 47.57 2.57
C ASP A 129 -27.70 48.56 1.46
N GLU A 130 -28.42 49.69 1.34
CA GLU A 130 -28.08 50.78 0.41
C GLU A 130 -26.67 51.34 0.65
N ASP A 131 -26.18 51.29 1.90
CA ASP A 131 -24.82 51.66 2.30
C ASP A 131 -23.78 50.54 2.05
N HIS A 132 -24.20 49.46 1.38
CA HIS A 132 -23.41 48.26 1.12
C HIS A 132 -22.87 47.54 2.38
N SER A 133 -23.46 47.80 3.55
CA SER A 133 -23.16 47.06 4.76
C SER A 133 -23.71 45.63 4.68
N PHE A 134 -22.87 44.66 5.02
CA PHE A 134 -23.26 43.26 5.12
C PHE A 134 -24.18 43.03 6.33
N ASN A 135 -25.32 42.40 6.10
CA ASN A 135 -26.26 42.00 7.15
C ASN A 135 -26.68 40.54 7.01
N GLY A 136 -26.90 39.89 8.16
CA GLY A 136 -27.40 38.53 8.23
C GLY A 136 -28.92 38.44 8.11
N GLY A 137 -29.41 37.50 7.30
CA GLY A 137 -30.82 37.11 7.24
C GLY A 137 -31.21 36.13 8.36
N ALA A 138 -32.46 35.64 8.33
CA ALA A 138 -33.02 34.73 9.33
C ALA A 138 -32.23 33.40 9.50
N PHE A 139 -31.52 32.98 8.46
CA PHE A 139 -30.72 31.76 8.38
C PHE A 139 -29.22 32.05 8.18
N ALA A 140 -28.71 33.22 8.57
CA ALA A 140 -27.31 33.62 8.38
C ALA A 140 -26.29 32.58 8.89
N ASN A 141 -26.60 31.91 10.01
CA ASN A 141 -25.71 30.93 10.63
C ASN A 141 -25.78 29.53 10.01
N MET A 142 -26.64 29.31 9.02
CA MET A 142 -26.86 27.98 8.44
C MET A 142 -25.60 27.39 7.76
N PRO A 143 -24.87 28.12 6.90
CA PRO A 143 -23.63 27.58 6.29
C PRO A 143 -22.58 27.21 7.34
N VAL A 144 -22.42 28.05 8.36
CA VAL A 144 -21.49 27.81 9.48
C VAL A 144 -21.91 26.60 10.31
N ALA A 145 -23.22 26.44 10.57
CA ALA A 145 -23.72 25.26 11.27
C ALA A 145 -23.45 23.96 10.49
N VAL A 146 -23.55 23.99 9.16
CA VAL A 146 -23.25 22.85 8.29
C VAL A 146 -21.74 22.56 8.26
N LEU A 147 -20.90 23.59 8.21
CA LEU A 147 -19.44 23.46 8.37
C LEU A 147 -19.09 22.78 9.70
N CYS A 148 -19.61 23.32 10.81
CA CYS A 148 -19.41 22.77 12.15
C CYS A 148 -19.89 21.32 12.26
N PHE A 149 -21.02 20.99 11.64
CA PHE A 149 -21.52 19.61 11.59
C PHE A 149 -20.47 18.66 10.98
N TYR A 150 -19.86 19.01 9.85
CA TYR A 150 -18.83 18.16 9.22
C TYR A 150 -17.54 18.07 10.03
N ILE A 151 -17.10 19.17 10.66
CA ILE A 151 -15.92 19.18 11.54
C ILE A 151 -16.15 18.29 12.77
N VAL A 152 -17.32 18.39 13.42
CA VAL A 152 -17.69 17.54 14.55
C VAL A 152 -17.74 16.07 14.14
N MET A 153 -18.33 15.77 12.98
CA MET A 153 -18.35 14.40 12.44
C MET A 153 -16.95 13.86 12.18
N LEU A 154 -16.04 14.69 11.66
CA LEU A 154 -14.63 14.33 11.47
C LEU A 154 -13.94 14.07 12.82
N GLY A 155 -14.22 14.88 13.85
CA GLY A 155 -13.72 14.71 15.22
C GLY A 155 -14.24 13.43 15.90
N MET A 156 -15.53 13.15 15.75
CA MET A 156 -16.12 11.90 16.25
C MET A 156 -15.50 10.68 15.55
N TYR A 157 -15.28 10.78 14.23
CA TYR A 157 -14.69 9.70 13.45
C TYR A 157 -13.21 9.47 13.82
N SER A 158 -12.44 10.54 14.00
CA SER A 158 -11.04 10.46 14.41
C SER A 158 -10.89 9.78 15.78
N LEU A 159 -11.71 10.18 16.76
CA LEU A 159 -11.77 9.53 18.08
C LEU A 159 -12.19 8.06 17.98
N MET A 160 -13.19 7.75 17.16
CA MET A 160 -13.63 6.36 16.97
C MET A 160 -12.49 5.47 16.43
N ILE A 161 -11.67 5.94 15.48
CA ILE A 161 -10.50 5.21 14.96
C ILE A 161 -9.41 5.04 16.02
N ILE A 162 -9.23 6.03 16.90
CA ILE A 162 -8.24 5.94 17.98
C ILE A 162 -8.68 4.91 19.02
N ILE A 163 -9.96 4.91 19.40
CA ILE A 163 -10.52 4.07 20.48
C ILE A 163 -10.70 2.62 20.04
N LYS A 164 -11.31 2.38 18.88
CA LYS A 164 -11.35 1.04 18.29
C LYS A 164 -9.94 0.76 17.81
N ARG A 165 -9.24 -0.25 18.36
CA ARG A 165 -7.82 -0.63 18.10
C ARG A 165 -7.47 -0.96 16.61
N GLY A 166 -7.98 -0.21 15.65
CA GLY A 166 -7.57 -0.23 14.25
C GLY A 166 -6.32 0.62 14.04
N ASP A 167 -6.24 1.30 12.90
CA ASP A 167 -5.08 2.09 12.51
C ASP A 167 -5.00 3.41 13.30
N ARG A 168 -4.53 3.33 14.56
CA ARG A 168 -4.42 4.46 15.49
C ARG A 168 -3.70 5.67 14.87
N ARG A 169 -2.74 5.42 13.96
CA ARG A 169 -2.02 6.47 13.22
C ARG A 169 -2.99 7.32 12.38
N LYS A 170 -3.93 6.69 11.67
CA LYS A 170 -4.95 7.39 10.85
C LYS A 170 -5.84 8.26 11.73
N GLY A 171 -6.23 7.73 12.89
CA GLY A 171 -7.04 8.47 13.86
C GLY A 171 -6.33 9.70 14.43
N VAL A 172 -5.03 9.61 14.75
CA VAL A 172 -4.24 10.74 15.26
C VAL A 172 -4.08 11.85 14.21
N VAL A 173 -3.78 11.50 12.96
CA VAL A 173 -3.67 12.49 11.88
C VAL A 173 -5.02 13.15 11.60
N ALA A 174 -6.10 12.37 11.57
CA ALA A 174 -7.46 12.91 11.43
C ALA A 174 -7.83 13.85 12.59
N LEU A 175 -7.44 13.53 13.82
CA LEU A 175 -7.66 14.39 14.98
C LEU A 175 -6.87 15.70 14.85
N PHE A 176 -5.62 15.63 14.39
CA PHE A 176 -4.83 16.82 14.11
C PHE A 176 -5.51 17.74 13.08
N MET A 177 -6.02 17.18 11.97
CA MET A 177 -6.80 17.93 10.97
C MET A 177 -8.05 18.56 11.59
N THR A 178 -8.77 17.85 12.46
CA THR A 178 -9.97 18.43 13.12
C THR A 178 -9.63 19.60 14.03
N VAL A 179 -8.54 19.49 14.80
CA VAL A 179 -8.13 20.54 15.74
C VAL A 179 -7.65 21.77 14.97
N THR A 180 -6.87 21.58 13.91
CA THR A 180 -6.37 22.67 13.07
C THR A 180 -7.50 23.37 12.31
N ALA A 181 -8.46 22.63 11.74
CA ALA A 181 -9.66 23.21 11.14
C ALA A 181 -10.49 24.05 12.14
N VAL A 182 -10.68 23.56 13.38
CA VAL A 182 -11.38 24.32 14.43
C VAL A 182 -10.62 25.59 14.80
N LEU A 183 -9.30 25.50 14.99
CA LEU A 183 -8.47 26.65 15.33
C LEU A 183 -8.45 27.69 14.20
N SER A 184 -8.41 27.25 12.94
CA SER A 184 -8.50 28.13 11.77
C SER A 184 -9.83 28.89 11.75
N ALA A 185 -10.95 28.17 11.91
CA ALA A 185 -12.28 28.77 11.93
C ALA A 185 -12.46 29.79 13.08
N ILE A 186 -11.92 29.49 14.26
CA ILE A 186 -11.94 30.42 15.41
C ILE A 186 -11.04 31.63 15.14
N GLY A 187 -9.82 31.41 14.64
CA GLY A 187 -8.85 32.46 14.34
C GLY A 187 -9.36 33.45 13.30
N GLU A 188 -10.06 32.95 12.28
CA GLU A 188 -10.70 33.75 11.25
C GLU A 188 -11.88 34.56 11.81
N ASN A 189 -12.72 33.95 12.63
CA ASN A 189 -13.87 34.62 13.25
C ASN A 189 -13.47 35.76 14.19
N ILE A 190 -12.40 35.58 14.97
CA ILE A 190 -11.86 36.60 15.89
C ILE A 190 -11.02 37.65 15.13
N GLY A 191 -10.69 37.39 13.87
CA GLY A 191 -9.89 38.28 13.03
C GLY A 191 -8.38 38.20 13.25
N PHE A 192 -7.92 37.25 14.07
CA PHE A 192 -6.48 37.03 14.32
C PHE A 192 -5.76 36.44 13.10
N ALA A 193 -6.45 35.65 12.29
CA ALA A 193 -5.89 34.89 11.16
C ALA A 193 -6.79 34.96 9.92
N ARG A 194 -7.27 36.16 9.55
CA ARG A 194 -8.08 36.34 8.33
C ARG A 194 -7.29 35.91 7.08
N GLY A 195 -7.93 35.16 6.18
CA GLY A 195 -7.33 34.67 4.93
C GLY A 195 -6.28 33.57 5.10
N MET A 196 -6.15 32.97 6.30
CA MET A 196 -5.22 31.86 6.53
C MET A 196 -5.88 30.48 6.40
N THR A 197 -7.20 30.41 6.23
CA THR A 197 -7.93 29.13 6.19
C THR A 197 -7.58 28.31 4.95
N GLU A 198 -7.34 28.97 3.83
CA GLU A 198 -6.88 28.38 2.57
C GLU A 198 -5.47 27.80 2.73
N GLU A 199 -4.58 28.52 3.41
CA GLU A 199 -3.23 28.07 3.72
C GLU A 199 -3.25 26.83 4.63
N VAL A 200 -4.01 26.90 5.73
CA VAL A 200 -4.15 25.79 6.69
C VAL A 200 -4.72 24.54 6.01
N THR A 201 -5.78 24.70 5.20
CA THR A 201 -6.38 23.57 4.47
C THR A 201 -5.42 22.97 3.43
N ALA A 202 -4.62 23.77 2.74
CA ALA A 202 -3.60 23.28 1.81
C ALA A 202 -2.49 22.50 2.55
N ILE A 203 -2.04 22.99 3.71
CA ILE A 203 -1.07 22.30 4.57
C ILE A 203 -1.65 20.97 5.08
N GLU A 204 -2.88 20.96 5.58
CA GLU A 204 -3.58 19.76 6.04
C GLU A 204 -3.64 18.68 4.94
N LEU A 205 -4.02 19.07 3.72
CA LEU A 205 -4.06 18.16 2.58
C LEU A 205 -2.67 17.59 2.26
N LEU A 206 -1.62 18.42 2.31
CA LEU A 206 -0.25 17.97 2.06
C LEU A 206 0.23 16.98 3.12
N ILE A 207 0.01 17.28 4.40
CA ILE A 207 0.34 16.39 5.52
C ILE A 207 -0.39 15.05 5.36
N TYR A 208 -1.69 15.10 5.06
CA TYR A 208 -2.50 13.90 4.89
C TYR A 208 -2.06 13.07 3.67
N TYR A 209 -1.69 13.73 2.57
CA TYR A 209 -1.11 13.06 1.40
C TYR A 209 0.16 12.28 1.76
N PHE A 210 1.13 12.92 2.42
CA PHE A 210 2.37 12.26 2.81
C PHE A 210 2.11 11.10 3.77
N PHE A 211 1.16 11.27 4.68
CA PHE A 211 0.74 10.21 5.58
C PHE A 211 0.14 9.00 4.84
N LEU A 212 -0.75 9.22 3.87
CA LEU A 212 -1.30 8.16 3.02
C LEU A 212 -0.23 7.48 2.17
N ALA A 213 0.69 8.25 1.60
CA ALA A 213 1.81 7.73 0.83
C ALA A 213 2.72 6.84 1.70
N ALA A 214 3.02 7.27 2.94
CA ALA A 214 3.82 6.51 3.88
C ALA A 214 3.15 5.18 4.28
N ILE A 215 1.83 5.17 4.51
CA ILE A 215 1.08 3.95 4.79
C ILE A 215 1.13 3.00 3.59
N ASN A 216 0.81 3.49 2.39
CA ASN A 216 0.81 2.68 1.18
C ASN A 216 2.20 2.08 0.89
N TYR A 217 3.26 2.86 1.13
CA TYR A 217 4.63 2.38 1.04
C TYR A 217 4.93 1.28 2.06
N SER A 218 4.54 1.47 3.33
CA SER A 218 4.71 0.47 4.38
C SER A 218 3.97 -0.83 4.08
N GLU A 219 2.71 -0.76 3.62
CA GLU A 219 1.90 -1.92 3.24
C GLU A 219 2.51 -2.68 2.06
N THR A 220 3.02 -1.93 1.06
CA THR A 220 3.72 -2.51 -0.09
C THR A 220 4.98 -3.25 0.35
N GLN A 221 5.78 -2.67 1.24
CA GLN A 221 7.00 -3.31 1.77
C GLN A 221 6.69 -4.58 2.56
N GLU A 222 5.66 -4.56 3.41
CA GLU A 222 5.24 -5.74 4.16
C GLU A 222 4.76 -6.86 3.23
N SER A 223 3.99 -6.52 2.20
CA SER A 223 3.55 -7.49 1.20
C SER A 223 4.74 -8.11 0.44
N LEU A 224 5.71 -7.29 0.04
CA LEU A 224 6.92 -7.77 -0.64
C LEU A 224 7.74 -8.69 0.25
N TYR A 225 7.91 -8.33 1.53
CA TYR A 225 8.62 -9.16 2.50
C TYR A 225 7.94 -10.52 2.70
N LYS A 226 6.61 -10.54 2.86
CA LYS A 226 5.82 -11.77 2.94
C LYS A 226 5.96 -12.64 1.69
N SER A 227 5.87 -12.05 0.50
CA SER A 227 6.08 -12.77 -0.76
C SER A 227 7.48 -13.38 -0.87
N ARG A 228 8.53 -12.67 -0.41
CA ARG A 228 9.89 -13.22 -0.37
C ARG A 228 10.01 -14.41 0.58
N ILE A 229 9.48 -14.31 1.80
CA ILE A 229 9.49 -15.43 2.75
C ILE A 229 8.78 -16.65 2.16
N GLU A 230 7.63 -16.46 1.52
CA GLU A 230 6.90 -17.58 0.92
C GLU A 230 7.68 -18.22 -0.23
N LEU A 231 8.35 -17.41 -1.05
CA LEU A 231 9.21 -17.90 -2.13
C LEU A 231 10.40 -18.70 -1.58
N GLU A 232 11.06 -18.23 -0.52
CA GLU A 232 12.13 -18.97 0.14
C GLU A 232 11.64 -20.27 0.79
N ARG A 233 10.45 -20.26 1.42
CA ARG A 233 9.82 -21.49 1.92
C ARG A 233 9.53 -22.50 0.81
N GLN A 234 9.08 -22.03 -0.35
CA GLN A 234 8.84 -22.89 -1.51
C GLN A 234 10.15 -23.46 -2.05
N ARG A 235 11.20 -22.65 -2.15
CA ARG A 235 12.55 -23.12 -2.49
C ARG A 235 13.00 -24.22 -1.54
N LEU A 236 12.96 -23.98 -0.22
CA LEU A 236 13.32 -24.99 0.78
C LEU A 236 12.49 -26.28 0.64
N LYS A 237 11.18 -26.19 0.38
CA LYS A 237 10.35 -27.38 0.13
C LYS A 237 10.79 -28.14 -1.12
N LEU A 238 11.16 -27.46 -2.19
CA LEU A 238 11.71 -28.09 -3.39
C LEU A 238 13.03 -28.80 -3.07
N LEU A 239 13.92 -28.18 -2.28
CA LEU A 239 15.17 -28.82 -1.85
C LEU A 239 14.91 -30.10 -1.03
N VAL A 240 13.95 -30.06 -0.10
CA VAL A 240 13.59 -31.23 0.71
C VAL A 240 12.93 -32.32 -0.14
N VAL A 241 12.15 -31.98 -1.17
CA VAL A 241 11.53 -32.95 -2.07
C VAL A 241 12.57 -33.63 -2.98
N GLN A 242 13.62 -32.91 -3.39
CA GLN A 242 14.73 -33.49 -4.15
C GLN A 242 15.49 -34.55 -3.34
N MET A 243 15.58 -34.39 -2.02
CA MET A 243 16.08 -35.44 -1.12
C MET A 243 14.98 -36.46 -0.86
N GLN A 244 14.96 -37.62 -1.54
CA GLN A 244 13.95 -38.67 -1.33
C GLN A 244 13.80 -39.03 0.17
N PRO A 245 12.76 -38.57 0.90
CA PRO A 245 12.75 -38.67 2.36
C PRO A 245 12.67 -40.12 2.84
N HIS A 246 11.94 -40.94 2.09
CA HIS A 246 11.84 -42.37 2.35
C HIS A 246 13.19 -43.07 2.25
N PHE A 247 14.03 -42.70 1.27
CA PHE A 247 15.37 -43.25 1.14
C PHE A 247 16.24 -42.91 2.36
N ILE A 248 16.17 -41.67 2.85
CA ILE A 248 16.89 -41.24 4.06
C ILE A 248 16.46 -42.08 5.29
N PHE A 249 15.16 -42.25 5.51
CA PHE A 249 14.67 -43.07 6.63
C PHE A 249 15.07 -44.54 6.49
N ASN A 250 15.03 -45.08 5.28
CA ASN A 250 15.45 -46.43 4.97
C ASN A 250 16.93 -46.64 5.25
N ALA A 251 17.80 -45.77 4.73
CA ALA A 251 19.24 -45.82 4.97
C ALA A 251 19.57 -45.78 6.48
N LEU A 252 18.90 -44.89 7.24
CA LEU A 252 19.07 -44.81 8.70
C LEU A 252 18.62 -46.08 9.43
N ALA A 253 17.48 -46.68 9.04
CA ALA A 253 17.00 -47.92 9.62
C ALA A 253 17.96 -49.09 9.34
N THR A 254 18.54 -49.12 8.15
CA THR A 254 19.56 -50.10 7.76
C THR A 254 20.84 -49.94 8.56
N ILE A 255 21.35 -48.71 8.67
CA ILE A 255 22.52 -48.40 9.51
C ILE A 255 22.24 -48.84 10.96
N GLN A 256 21.06 -48.54 11.50
CA GLN A 256 20.67 -48.98 12.84
C GLN A 256 20.70 -50.50 12.98
N SER A 257 20.18 -51.24 12.00
CA SER A 257 20.21 -52.71 12.00
C SER A 257 21.64 -53.26 11.92
N LEU A 258 22.49 -52.66 11.06
CA LEU A 258 23.89 -53.04 10.92
C LEU A 258 24.66 -52.79 12.22
N CYS A 259 24.41 -51.71 12.96
CA CYS A 259 25.04 -51.49 14.27
C CYS A 259 24.85 -52.67 15.25
N TYR A 260 23.76 -53.43 15.15
CA TYR A 260 23.50 -54.61 15.99
C TYR A 260 24.02 -55.93 15.39
N THR A 261 24.24 -55.99 14.08
CA THR A 261 24.51 -57.25 13.35
C THR A 261 25.91 -57.32 12.77
N ASP A 262 26.42 -56.21 12.25
CA ASP A 262 27.74 -56.04 11.66
C ASP A 262 28.20 -54.57 11.81
N SER A 263 29.01 -54.33 12.83
CA SER A 263 29.49 -52.98 13.16
C SER A 263 30.46 -52.39 12.14
N GLU A 264 31.17 -53.22 11.39
CA GLU A 264 32.12 -52.76 10.36
C GLU A 264 31.35 -52.30 9.12
N ALA A 265 30.38 -53.11 8.66
CA ALA A 265 29.46 -52.71 7.60
C ALA A 265 28.61 -51.48 7.97
N ALA A 266 28.27 -51.31 9.25
CA ALA A 266 27.59 -50.11 9.73
C ALA A 266 28.45 -48.84 9.55
N ALA A 267 29.74 -48.92 9.87
CA ALA A 267 30.67 -47.80 9.73
C ALA A 267 30.83 -47.40 8.26
N ASP A 268 31.03 -48.36 7.36
CA ASP A 268 31.11 -48.12 5.93
C ASP A 268 29.83 -47.49 5.37
N CYS A 269 28.66 -47.97 5.81
CA CYS A 269 27.37 -47.46 5.38
C CYS A 269 27.13 -46.01 5.86
N ILE A 270 27.62 -45.65 7.06
CA ILE A 270 27.59 -44.27 7.57
C ILE A 270 28.44 -43.34 6.70
N ASP A 271 29.64 -43.76 6.32
CA ASP A 271 30.54 -42.95 5.47
C ASP A 271 29.92 -42.71 4.09
N VAL A 272 29.41 -43.77 3.44
CA VAL A 272 28.72 -43.66 2.15
C VAL A 272 27.47 -42.78 2.25
N PHE A 273 26.71 -42.88 3.34
CA PHE A 273 25.53 -42.02 3.59
C PHE A 273 25.91 -40.55 3.78
N GLY A 274 27.01 -40.28 4.49
CA GLY A 274 27.56 -38.94 4.68
C GLY A 274 28.01 -38.31 3.36
N ASP A 275 28.70 -39.07 2.52
CA ASP A 275 29.14 -38.62 1.20
C ASP A 275 27.97 -38.35 0.26
N TYR A 276 26.96 -39.25 0.24
CA TYR A 276 25.73 -39.05 -0.53
C TYR A 276 25.01 -37.75 -0.14
N LEU A 277 24.84 -37.48 1.16
CA LEU A 277 24.19 -36.25 1.63
C LEU A 277 24.99 -35.00 1.24
N ARG A 278 26.33 -35.07 1.36
CA ARG A 278 27.20 -33.95 0.98
C ARG A 278 27.11 -33.66 -0.52
N ALA A 279 27.13 -34.70 -1.35
CA ALA A 279 26.99 -34.59 -2.79
C ALA A 279 25.61 -34.00 -3.19
N ASN A 280 24.52 -34.44 -2.56
CA ASN A 280 23.19 -33.89 -2.78
C ASN A 280 23.09 -32.40 -2.41
N ILE A 281 23.60 -32.00 -1.23
CA ILE A 281 23.56 -30.60 -0.79
C ILE A 281 24.37 -29.69 -1.73
N ASN A 282 25.54 -30.13 -2.16
CA ASN A 282 26.38 -29.40 -3.11
C ASN A 282 25.71 -29.30 -4.49
N SER A 283 25.07 -30.37 -4.94
CA SER A 283 24.34 -30.44 -6.22
C SER A 283 23.11 -29.53 -6.25
N ILE A 284 22.46 -29.35 -5.10
CA ILE A 284 21.29 -28.48 -4.94
C ILE A 284 21.68 -26.98 -4.92
N SER A 285 22.89 -26.66 -4.48
CA SER A 285 23.34 -25.28 -4.28
C SER A 285 24.06 -24.67 -5.49
N SER A 286 24.37 -25.47 -6.51
CA SER A 286 25.10 -25.05 -7.71
C SER A 286 24.28 -25.28 -8.98
N GLU A 287 24.15 -24.25 -9.82
CA GLU A 287 23.60 -24.39 -11.19
C GLU A 287 24.70 -24.70 -12.22
N GLU A 288 25.96 -24.78 -11.80
CA GLU A 288 27.08 -25.03 -12.72
C GLU A 288 27.19 -26.51 -13.11
N PRO A 289 27.52 -26.82 -14.38
CA PRO A 289 27.78 -28.19 -14.82
C PRO A 289 28.96 -28.82 -14.08
N ILE A 290 28.75 -30.03 -13.55
CA ILE A 290 29.77 -30.86 -12.90
C ILE A 290 30.34 -31.89 -13.87
N ASP A 291 31.52 -32.42 -13.58
CA ASP A 291 32.09 -33.52 -14.37
C ASP A 291 31.21 -34.76 -14.24
N PHE A 292 30.98 -35.46 -15.36
CA PHE A 292 30.16 -36.67 -15.37
C PHE A 292 30.69 -37.75 -14.42
N GLU A 293 32.00 -37.80 -14.17
CA GLU A 293 32.58 -38.71 -13.18
C GLU A 293 32.07 -38.43 -11.75
N ALA A 294 31.88 -37.17 -11.38
CA ALA A 294 31.32 -36.80 -10.07
C ALA A 294 29.83 -37.15 -9.97
N GLU A 295 29.06 -36.98 -11.06
CA GLU A 295 27.67 -37.42 -11.13
C GLU A 295 27.56 -38.96 -11.05
N LEU A 296 28.49 -39.68 -11.69
CA LEU A 296 28.57 -41.15 -11.64
C LEU A 296 28.91 -41.64 -10.23
N GLU A 297 29.89 -41.04 -9.57
CA GLU A 297 30.26 -41.37 -8.18
C GLU A 297 29.06 -41.16 -7.23
N HIS A 298 28.30 -40.09 -7.41
CA HIS A 298 27.09 -39.84 -6.64
C HIS A 298 26.01 -40.92 -6.87
N CYS A 299 25.83 -41.38 -8.13
CA CYS A 299 24.94 -42.50 -8.45
C CYS A 299 25.41 -43.82 -7.80
N GLU A 300 26.72 -44.07 -7.77
CA GLU A 300 27.29 -45.27 -7.15
C GLU A 300 27.06 -45.30 -5.63
N GLN A 301 27.21 -44.16 -4.96
CA GLN A 301 26.90 -44.02 -3.53
C GLN A 301 25.42 -44.31 -3.26
N PHE A 302 24.51 -43.77 -4.08
CA PHE A 302 23.08 -44.07 -3.99
C PHE A 302 22.79 -45.57 -4.16
N ILE A 303 23.39 -46.21 -5.18
CA ILE A 303 23.22 -47.64 -5.45
C ILE A 303 23.70 -48.48 -4.26
N LYS A 304 24.86 -48.16 -3.68
CA LYS A 304 25.42 -48.87 -2.52
C LYS A 304 24.45 -48.81 -1.33
N LEU A 305 23.90 -47.64 -1.06
CA LEU A 305 22.94 -47.43 0.02
C LEU A 305 21.61 -48.16 -0.23
N GLU A 306 21.07 -48.13 -1.45
CA GLU A 306 19.87 -48.89 -1.80
C GLU A 306 20.08 -50.40 -1.70
N LYS A 307 21.27 -50.91 -2.07
CA LYS A 307 21.63 -52.33 -1.91
C LYS A 307 21.75 -52.74 -0.45
N ALA A 308 22.31 -51.88 0.39
CA ALA A 308 22.36 -52.14 1.83
C ALA A 308 20.95 -52.09 2.44
N SER A 309 20.10 -51.20 1.94
CA SER A 309 18.80 -50.91 2.54
C SER A 309 17.66 -51.81 2.10
N ARG A 310 17.76 -52.40 0.91
CA ARG A 310 16.78 -53.36 0.40
C ARG A 310 17.35 -54.76 0.41
N ASP A 311 16.56 -55.71 0.87
CA ASP A 311 16.83 -57.16 0.79
C ASP A 311 16.56 -57.70 -0.63
N VAL A 312 16.98 -56.95 -1.66
CA VAL A 312 16.70 -57.23 -3.07
C VAL A 312 18.00 -57.15 -3.85
N ASP A 313 18.36 -58.25 -4.51
CA ASP A 313 19.61 -58.35 -5.26
C ASP A 313 19.38 -57.89 -6.71
N PHE A 314 20.01 -56.78 -7.09
CA PHE A 314 19.93 -56.23 -8.45
C PHE A 314 21.32 -56.00 -9.06
N ILE A 315 21.42 -56.30 -10.35
CA ILE A 315 22.66 -56.16 -11.12
C ILE A 315 22.64 -54.80 -11.81
N VAL A 316 23.71 -54.04 -11.63
CA VAL A 316 23.97 -52.77 -12.31
C VAL A 316 25.05 -53.01 -13.35
N VAL A 317 24.80 -52.62 -14.60
CA VAL A 317 25.74 -52.77 -15.73
C VAL A 317 26.07 -51.39 -16.29
N TYR A 318 27.35 -51.02 -16.29
CA TYR A 318 27.82 -49.77 -16.88
C TYR A 318 28.38 -50.00 -18.29
N ASP A 319 27.67 -49.52 -19.33
CA ASP A 319 28.14 -49.51 -20.73
C ASP A 319 28.45 -48.07 -21.18
N LEU A 320 29.60 -47.55 -20.71
CA LEU A 320 30.00 -46.16 -20.90
C LEU A 320 31.11 -46.05 -21.96
N LYS A 321 30.84 -45.34 -23.06
CA LYS A 321 31.81 -45.11 -24.15
C LYS A 321 32.68 -43.86 -23.98
N VAL A 322 32.17 -42.85 -23.28
CA VAL A 322 32.83 -41.56 -23.01
C VAL A 322 32.48 -41.15 -21.59
N ARG A 323 33.45 -40.60 -20.85
CA ARG A 323 33.27 -40.12 -19.46
C ARG A 323 33.72 -38.67 -19.24
N ASP A 324 34.54 -38.14 -20.13
CA ASP A 324 35.09 -36.79 -20.02
C ASP A 324 34.15 -35.75 -20.65
N PHE A 325 33.08 -35.43 -19.94
CA PHE A 325 32.13 -34.37 -20.28
C PHE A 325 31.46 -33.84 -19.03
N LYS A 326 30.85 -32.65 -19.15
CA LYS A 326 30.10 -32.03 -18.06
C LYS A 326 28.61 -32.20 -18.23
N VAL A 327 27.91 -32.39 -17.12
CA VAL A 327 26.45 -32.48 -17.04
C VAL A 327 25.92 -31.56 -15.92
N PRO A 328 24.69 -31.02 -16.04
CA PRO A 328 24.03 -30.43 -14.89
C PRO A 328 23.95 -31.46 -13.74
N PRO A 329 24.12 -31.04 -12.48
CA PRO A 329 24.03 -31.95 -11.35
C PRO A 329 22.63 -32.59 -11.27
N LEU A 330 22.56 -33.82 -10.75
CA LEU A 330 21.31 -34.59 -10.60
C LEU A 330 20.60 -34.88 -11.94
N THR A 331 21.36 -35.03 -13.03
CA THR A 331 20.81 -35.41 -14.35
C THR A 331 20.64 -36.92 -14.47
N VAL A 332 21.63 -37.69 -14.04
CA VAL A 332 21.67 -39.15 -14.19
C VAL A 332 20.98 -39.81 -13.01
N GLN A 333 21.16 -39.24 -11.81
CA GLN A 333 20.61 -39.79 -10.58
C GLN A 333 19.09 -40.09 -10.64
N PRO A 334 18.20 -39.19 -11.09
CA PRO A 334 16.76 -39.49 -11.18
C PRO A 334 16.44 -40.66 -12.13
N ILE A 335 17.28 -40.89 -13.14
CA ILE A 335 17.12 -42.02 -14.06
C ILE A 335 17.48 -43.32 -13.35
N VAL A 336 18.59 -43.35 -12.62
CA VAL A 336 19.03 -44.50 -11.80
C VAL A 336 18.02 -44.81 -10.71
N GLU A 337 17.53 -43.79 -10.00
CA GLU A 337 16.47 -43.91 -8.98
C GLU A 337 15.21 -44.54 -9.56
N ASN A 338 14.75 -44.06 -10.72
CA ASN A 338 13.59 -44.63 -11.41
C ASN A 338 13.84 -46.07 -11.86
N ALA A 339 15.03 -46.38 -12.36
CA ALA A 339 15.37 -47.73 -12.80
C ALA A 339 15.38 -48.73 -11.64
N ILE A 340 15.88 -48.35 -10.46
CA ILE A 340 15.83 -49.20 -9.26
C ILE A 340 14.40 -49.31 -8.73
N LYS A 341 13.64 -48.21 -8.70
CA LYS A 341 12.26 -48.19 -8.20
C LYS A 341 11.29 -48.99 -9.07
N TYR A 342 11.39 -48.94 -10.39
CA TYR A 342 10.44 -49.61 -11.28
C TYR A 342 11.01 -50.88 -11.93
N GLY A 343 12.32 -50.94 -12.16
CA GLY A 343 13.00 -52.07 -12.80
C GLY A 343 13.21 -53.27 -11.87
N ALA A 344 13.58 -53.04 -10.61
CA ALA A 344 13.78 -54.14 -9.64
C ALA A 344 12.45 -54.73 -9.11
N LEU A 345 11.38 -53.94 -9.09
CA LEU A 345 10.09 -54.31 -8.51
C LEU A 345 9.10 -54.99 -9.49
N SER A 346 9.44 -55.09 -10.78
CA SER A 346 8.52 -55.62 -11.81
C SER A 346 8.59 -57.16 -12.02
N ARG A 347 9.41 -57.88 -11.24
CA ARG A 347 9.57 -59.35 -11.32
C ARG A 347 9.23 -60.02 -9.97
N ARG A 348 8.34 -61.03 -9.99
CA ARG A 348 7.81 -61.75 -8.81
C ARG A 348 8.87 -62.56 -8.04
N ASP A 349 10.07 -62.63 -8.57
CA ASP A 349 11.20 -63.46 -8.19
C ASP A 349 12.41 -62.62 -7.69
N GLY A 350 12.25 -61.31 -7.52
CA GLY A 350 13.24 -60.44 -6.86
C GLY A 350 14.50 -60.11 -7.67
N SER A 351 14.67 -60.66 -8.89
CA SER A 351 15.82 -60.40 -9.76
C SER A 351 15.50 -59.39 -10.87
N GLY A 352 15.91 -58.13 -10.67
CA GLY A 352 15.83 -57.06 -11.66
C GLY A 352 17.19 -56.71 -12.27
N MET A 353 17.22 -56.43 -13.57
CA MET A 353 18.41 -55.91 -14.26
C MET A 353 18.22 -54.41 -14.51
N VAL A 354 19.11 -53.58 -13.95
CA VAL A 354 19.20 -52.15 -14.24
C VAL A 354 20.36 -51.98 -15.24
N LYS A 355 20.02 -51.59 -16.48
CA LYS A 355 20.97 -51.33 -17.56
C LYS A 355 21.11 -49.85 -17.82
#